data_AF-A0AAV8UHG5-F1
#
_entry.id   AF-A0AAV8UHG5-F1
#
_cell.length_a   1.000
_cell.length_b   1.000
_cell.length_c   1.000
_cell.angle_alpha   90.00
_cell.angle_beta   90.00
_cell.angle_gamma   90.00
#
_symmetry.space_group_name_H-M   'P 1'
#
loop_
_entity.id
_entity.type
_entity.pdbx_description
1 polymer ?
#
loop_
_entity_poly.entity_id
_entity_poly.type
_entity_poly.pdbx_seq_one_letter_code
_entity_poly.pdbx_strand_id
1 'polypeptide(L)'
;MLRSRFVGILSPRGFVVRSGAWVGAGRRSSSDVTGSSRQDGAEEVEESTEETAAERFRRAFDGMICPSDRVYAKSHCWIKHEDPLTVRIGVSHHFLRNQGKEIVQIDPSPVSSYFCAGDELAYVSTDTGSTMVPCPVPGSLLATNSDAVLNPAVLSEQPYGDGWLVTLKLDDESATSKLLSSREYEKHCSEHPQDQDPANLEDEHDPTKEQADRVGQEATDDEVEERTAGPDGDEAKDDRS
;
A
#
# COMPACT_ATOMS: atom_id res chain seq x y z
N MET A 1 13.14 -60.26 6.97
CA MET A 1 12.65 -61.21 5.93
C MET A 1 11.59 -60.42 5.16
N LEU A 2 11.64 -60.01 3.89
CA LEU A 2 12.15 -60.43 2.57
C LEU A 2 12.39 -59.09 1.80
N ARG A 3 13.53 -58.77 1.16
CA ARG A 3 13.92 -59.06 -0.25
C ARG A 3 12.73 -58.95 -1.24
N SER A 4 12.76 -58.30 -2.40
CA SER A 4 13.83 -57.86 -3.33
C SER A 4 13.17 -57.28 -4.60
N ARG A 5 13.86 -56.32 -5.27
CA ARG A 5 14.06 -56.19 -6.75
C ARG A 5 12.82 -55.84 -7.62
N PHE A 6 12.87 -55.15 -8.76
CA PHE A 6 13.95 -54.84 -9.73
C PHE A 6 13.48 -53.72 -10.72
N VAL A 7 14.43 -52.93 -11.23
CA VAL A 7 14.66 -52.49 -12.64
C VAL A 7 13.42 -52.19 -13.52
N GLY A 8 13.22 -51.01 -14.11
CA GLY A 8 14.14 -50.18 -14.93
C GLY A 8 13.70 -50.27 -16.39
N ILE A 9 13.76 -49.17 -17.16
CA ILE A 9 14.11 -49.13 -18.61
C ILE A 9 14.12 -47.68 -19.11
N LEU A 10 15.21 -47.42 -19.83
CA LEU A 10 15.65 -46.24 -20.55
C LEU A 10 14.98 -46.17 -21.93
N SER A 11 14.75 -44.97 -22.49
CA SER A 11 14.78 -44.79 -23.95
C SER A 11 15.10 -43.36 -24.41
N PRO A 12 15.67 -43.18 -25.62
CA PRO A 12 16.59 -42.09 -25.94
C PRO A 12 16.19 -41.18 -27.13
N ARG A 13 16.86 -40.01 -27.18
CA ARG A 13 17.41 -39.25 -28.34
C ARG A 13 16.59 -39.01 -29.63
N GLY A 14 16.62 -37.73 -30.08
CA GLY A 14 16.70 -37.35 -31.51
C GLY A 14 16.02 -36.01 -31.83
N PHE A 15 16.72 -34.87 -31.88
CA PHE A 15 17.41 -34.22 -33.02
C PHE A 15 16.51 -33.30 -33.87
N VAL A 16 16.89 -32.01 -34.00
CA VAL A 16 17.15 -31.33 -35.29
C VAL A 16 17.54 -29.86 -35.05
N VAL A 17 18.72 -29.52 -35.56
CA VAL A 17 19.26 -28.17 -35.78
C VAL A 17 18.75 -27.67 -37.15
N ARG A 18 18.41 -26.38 -37.28
CA ARG A 18 18.54 -25.65 -38.55
C ARG A 18 19.07 -24.25 -38.31
N SER A 19 20.31 -24.05 -38.73
CA SER A 19 20.96 -22.77 -38.95
C SER A 19 20.38 -22.12 -40.21
N GLY A 20 20.08 -20.83 -40.14
CA GLY A 20 19.74 -20.00 -41.29
C GLY A 20 20.66 -18.79 -41.31
N ALA A 21 21.78 -18.91 -42.02
CA ALA A 21 22.60 -17.78 -42.42
C ALA A 21 21.94 -17.09 -43.62
N TRP A 22 21.87 -15.75 -43.60
CA TRP A 22 21.67 -14.96 -44.80
C TRP A 22 22.70 -13.85 -44.86
N VAL A 23 23.45 -13.85 -45.96
CA VAL A 23 24.49 -12.91 -46.35
C VAL A 23 23.87 -11.93 -47.32
N GLY A 24 24.12 -10.63 -47.13
CA GLY A 24 23.75 -9.58 -48.08
C GLY A 24 24.69 -8.39 -47.98
N ALA A 25 25.84 -8.49 -48.63
CA ALA A 25 26.77 -7.38 -48.83
C ALA A 25 26.30 -6.50 -50.00
N GLY A 26 26.27 -5.18 -49.80
CA GLY A 26 26.02 -4.19 -50.85
C GLY A 26 26.84 -2.94 -50.62
N ARG A 27 28.09 -2.93 -51.11
CA ARG A 27 28.89 -1.71 -51.33
C ARG A 27 28.42 -1.04 -52.61
N ARG A 28 28.18 0.27 -52.60
CA ARG A 28 28.50 1.17 -53.72
C ARG A 28 29.06 2.50 -53.22
N SER A 29 29.88 3.07 -54.08
CA SER A 29 30.86 4.12 -53.86
C SER A 29 30.32 5.51 -54.18
N SER A 30 30.80 6.50 -53.42
CA SER A 30 31.27 7.85 -53.79
C SER A 30 30.58 8.63 -54.92
N SER A 31 30.11 9.84 -54.58
CA SER A 31 30.67 11.10 -55.09
C SER A 31 30.09 12.31 -54.36
N ASP A 32 30.97 13.26 -54.00
CA ASP A 32 30.73 14.56 -53.38
C ASP A 32 29.62 15.41 -54.01
N VAL A 33 28.92 16.19 -53.17
CA VAL A 33 28.43 17.52 -53.56
C VAL A 33 28.39 18.45 -52.33
N THR A 34 29.11 19.56 -52.45
CA THR A 34 29.13 20.72 -51.55
C THR A 34 27.96 21.65 -51.83
N GLY A 35 27.31 22.15 -50.78
CA GLY A 35 26.32 23.26 -50.84
C GLY A 35 25.55 23.30 -49.53
N SER A 36 25.96 24.13 -48.56
CA SER A 36 25.58 25.53 -48.41
C SER A 36 24.12 25.74 -48.01
N SER A 37 23.97 26.42 -46.87
CA SER A 37 22.84 27.25 -46.45
C SER A 37 21.67 26.56 -45.76
N ARG A 38 21.75 26.64 -44.43
CA ARG A 38 20.69 27.13 -43.51
C ARG A 38 19.26 26.81 -43.93
N GLN A 39 18.81 25.70 -43.37
CA GLN A 39 17.45 25.23 -43.17
C GLN A 39 17.51 24.65 -41.75
N ASP A 40 16.64 24.91 -40.80
CA ASP A 40 15.35 25.55 -40.77
C ASP A 40 15.19 26.12 -39.35
N GLY A 41 14.49 27.24 -39.21
CA GLY A 41 13.89 27.58 -37.93
C GLY A 41 12.80 26.55 -37.67
N ALA A 42 13.15 25.47 -36.98
CA ALA A 42 12.16 24.56 -36.43
C ALA A 42 11.29 25.36 -35.46
N GLU A 43 10.02 25.49 -35.80
CA GLU A 43 8.95 25.75 -34.85
C GLU A 43 9.25 24.98 -33.56
N GLU A 44 9.40 25.71 -32.46
CA GLU A 44 9.11 25.17 -31.14
C GLU A 44 7.62 24.82 -31.15
N VAL A 45 7.34 23.60 -31.60
CA VAL A 45 6.13 22.91 -31.21
C VAL A 45 6.33 22.66 -29.72
N GLU A 46 5.80 23.56 -28.90
CA GLU A 46 5.47 23.22 -27.52
C GLU A 46 4.48 22.05 -27.60
N GLU A 47 5.04 20.84 -27.58
CA GLU A 47 4.29 19.60 -27.46
C GLU A 47 3.72 19.58 -26.06
N SER A 48 2.59 20.27 -25.89
CA SER A 48 1.71 20.16 -24.75
C SER A 48 1.17 18.74 -24.71
N THR A 49 1.94 17.83 -24.12
CA THR A 49 1.47 16.49 -23.78
C THR A 49 0.44 16.61 -22.67
N GLU A 50 -0.81 16.93 -23.03
CA GLU A 50 -1.97 16.46 -22.29
C GLU A 50 -1.98 14.92 -22.44
N GLU A 51 -1.15 14.26 -21.63
CA GLU A 51 -1.16 12.80 -21.49
C GLU A 51 -2.60 12.38 -21.21
N THR A 52 -3.17 11.60 -22.13
CA THR A 52 -4.60 11.28 -22.06
C THR A 52 -4.88 10.55 -20.74
N ALA A 53 -6.07 10.75 -20.17
CA ALA A 53 -6.47 10.01 -18.98
C ALA A 53 -6.33 8.49 -19.18
N ALA A 54 -6.47 8.00 -20.41
CA ALA A 54 -6.27 6.60 -20.78
C ALA A 54 -4.78 6.16 -20.78
N GLU A 55 -3.83 7.05 -21.09
CA GLU A 55 -2.39 6.79 -21.01
C GLU A 55 -1.87 6.92 -19.58
N ARG A 56 -2.35 7.90 -18.82
CA ARG A 56 -2.13 7.98 -17.37
C ARG A 56 -2.66 6.73 -16.66
N PHE A 57 -3.88 6.31 -17.01
CA PHE A 57 -4.47 5.07 -16.52
C PHE A 57 -3.63 3.87 -16.94
N ARG A 58 -3.27 3.74 -18.22
CA ARG A 58 -2.41 2.64 -18.68
C ARG A 58 -1.07 2.60 -17.97
N ARG A 59 -0.38 3.73 -17.79
CA ARG A 59 0.95 3.78 -17.16
C ARG A 59 0.90 3.55 -15.65
N ALA A 60 -0.14 4.01 -14.97
CA ALA A 60 -0.36 3.72 -13.55
C ALA A 60 -0.75 2.25 -13.31
N PHE A 61 -1.36 1.61 -14.32
CA PHE A 61 -1.90 0.25 -14.23
C PHE A 61 -1.01 -0.82 -14.88
N ASP A 62 -0.01 -0.42 -15.70
CA ASP A 62 1.01 -1.31 -16.27
C ASP A 62 1.91 -1.82 -15.15
N GLY A 63 1.54 -2.97 -14.58
CA GLY A 63 2.22 -3.59 -13.45
C GLY A 63 1.33 -3.85 -12.22
N MET A 64 0.06 -3.45 -12.21
CA MET A 64 -0.82 -3.78 -11.09
C MET A 64 -1.29 -5.24 -11.19
N ILE A 65 -0.77 -6.08 -10.29
CA ILE A 65 -1.10 -7.50 -10.21
C ILE A 65 -2.23 -7.66 -9.18
N CYS A 66 -3.42 -8.08 -9.63
CA CYS A 66 -4.56 -8.40 -8.77
C CYS A 66 -5.13 -9.77 -9.17
N PRO A 67 -4.76 -10.86 -8.47
CA PRO A 67 -5.35 -12.17 -8.72
C PRO A 67 -6.87 -12.22 -8.40
N SER A 68 -7.64 -12.91 -9.25
CA SER A 68 -9.09 -13.08 -9.06
C SER A 68 -9.48 -14.19 -8.09
N ASP A 69 -8.52 -14.93 -7.54
CA ASP A 69 -8.72 -16.07 -6.63
C ASP A 69 -8.93 -15.66 -5.16
N ARG A 70 -9.09 -14.36 -4.91
CA ARG A 70 -9.15 -13.74 -3.59
C ARG A 70 -9.97 -12.45 -3.64
N VAL A 71 -10.29 -11.93 -2.46
CA VAL A 71 -10.94 -10.64 -2.29
C VAL A 71 -10.01 -9.64 -1.60
N TYR A 72 -10.34 -8.36 -1.70
CA TYR A 72 -9.48 -7.26 -1.29
C TYR A 72 -10.22 -6.27 -0.40
N ALA A 73 -9.55 -5.79 0.62
CA ALA A 73 -10.00 -4.65 1.40
C ALA A 73 -9.52 -3.34 0.78
N LYS A 74 -10.25 -2.25 1.07
CA LYS A 74 -9.84 -0.89 0.72
C LYS A 74 -8.49 -0.51 1.35
N SER A 75 -8.13 -1.12 2.48
CA SER A 75 -6.83 -1.00 3.13
C SER A 75 -5.68 -1.73 2.42
N HIS A 76 -5.87 -2.14 1.16
CA HIS A 76 -4.91 -2.89 0.35
C HIS A 76 -4.47 -4.25 0.92
N CYS A 77 -5.23 -4.81 1.87
CA CYS A 77 -5.08 -6.19 2.30
C CYS A 77 -5.86 -7.13 1.38
N TRP A 78 -5.33 -8.31 1.11
CA TRP A 78 -6.06 -9.37 0.40
C TRP A 78 -6.41 -10.52 1.34
N ILE A 79 -7.50 -11.21 1.05
CA ILE A 79 -7.97 -12.39 1.78
C ILE A 79 -8.19 -13.54 0.80
N LYS A 80 -7.48 -14.65 1.03
CA LYS A 80 -7.65 -15.90 0.27
C LYS A 80 -8.20 -16.98 1.20
N HIS A 81 -9.33 -17.56 0.83
CA HIS A 81 -9.91 -18.68 1.56
C HIS A 81 -9.08 -19.95 1.38
N GLU A 82 -8.74 -20.60 2.49
CA GLU A 82 -8.19 -21.97 2.50
C GLU A 82 -9.32 -22.97 2.75
N ASP A 83 -10.25 -22.59 3.63
CA ASP A 83 -11.50 -23.28 3.97
C ASP A 83 -12.62 -22.24 4.18
N PRO A 84 -13.90 -22.64 4.38
CA PRO A 84 -15.01 -21.67 4.56
C PRO A 84 -14.79 -20.66 5.69
N LEU A 85 -14.16 -21.09 6.79
CA LEU A 85 -13.90 -20.24 7.97
C LEU A 85 -12.41 -19.94 8.18
N THR A 86 -11.51 -20.40 7.32
CA THR A 86 -10.06 -20.19 7.50
C THR A 86 -9.50 -19.51 6.28
N VAL A 87 -8.86 -18.37 6.51
CA VAL A 87 -8.36 -17.49 5.44
C VAL A 87 -6.92 -17.10 5.69
N ARG A 88 -6.16 -16.94 4.61
CA ARG A 88 -4.87 -16.25 4.63
C ARG A 88 -5.06 -14.79 4.28
N ILE A 89 -4.32 -13.94 4.99
CA ILE A 89 -4.31 -12.50 4.81
C ILE A 89 -2.89 -12.05 4.50
N GLY A 90 -2.76 -11.12 3.55
CA GLY A 90 -1.51 -10.46 3.22
C GLY A 90 -1.75 -9.07 2.63
N VAL A 91 -0.68 -8.40 2.22
CA VAL A 91 -0.74 -7.07 1.60
C VAL A 91 -0.64 -7.17 0.08
N SER A 92 -1.33 -6.28 -0.63
CA SER A 92 -1.32 -6.28 -2.09
C SER A 92 -0.01 -5.77 -2.67
N HIS A 93 0.23 -6.06 -3.94
CA HIS A 93 1.36 -5.49 -4.67
C HIS A 93 1.30 -3.95 -4.69
N HIS A 94 0.11 -3.37 -4.77
CA HIS A 94 -0.09 -1.92 -4.72
C HIS A 94 0.33 -1.34 -3.36
N PHE A 95 -0.03 -2.00 -2.25
CA PHE A 95 0.43 -1.57 -0.92
C PHE A 95 1.95 -1.48 -0.87
N LEU A 96 2.62 -2.56 -1.30
CA LEU A 96 4.08 -2.67 -1.23
C LEU A 96 4.79 -1.65 -2.11
N ARG A 97 4.24 -1.33 -3.28
CA ARG A 97 4.77 -0.28 -4.16
C ARG A 97 4.78 1.09 -3.49
N ASN A 98 3.85 1.35 -2.57
CA ASN A 98 3.72 2.62 -1.88
C ASN A 98 4.55 2.71 -0.59
N GLN A 99 4.93 1.58 0.01
CA GLN A 99 5.68 1.55 1.28
C GLN A 99 7.18 1.86 1.16
N GLY A 100 7.72 1.85 -0.06
CA GLY A 100 9.15 2.05 -0.32
C GLY A 100 9.75 0.90 -1.13
N LYS A 101 11.08 0.87 -1.24
CA LYS A 101 11.78 -0.08 -2.11
C LYS A 101 12.06 -1.42 -1.45
N GLU A 102 12.24 -1.44 -0.13
CA GLU A 102 12.70 -2.63 0.59
C GLU A 102 11.95 -2.81 1.91
N ILE A 103 11.36 -3.99 2.10
CA ILE A 103 10.78 -4.38 3.39
C ILE A 103 11.93 -4.92 4.26
N VAL A 104 12.13 -4.31 5.41
CA VAL A 104 13.23 -4.62 6.33
C VAL A 104 12.75 -5.51 7.49
N GLN A 105 11.51 -5.31 7.96
CA GLN A 105 10.97 -6.06 9.09
C GLN A 105 9.46 -6.25 8.97
N ILE A 106 8.96 -7.38 9.47
CA ILE A 106 7.54 -7.68 9.64
C ILE A 106 7.34 -8.15 11.08
N ASP A 107 6.41 -7.53 11.79
CA ASP A 107 6.05 -7.86 13.16
C ASP A 107 4.55 -8.18 13.24
N PRO A 108 4.15 -9.44 13.03
CA PRO A 108 2.76 -9.84 13.12
C PRO A 108 2.32 -9.99 14.59
N SER A 109 1.07 -9.64 14.87
CA SER A 109 0.50 -9.76 16.20
C SER A 109 0.54 -11.23 16.72
N PRO A 110 0.58 -11.45 18.04
CA PRO A 110 0.75 -12.78 18.61
C PRO A 110 -0.48 -13.67 18.36
N VAL A 111 -0.22 -14.94 18.01
CA VAL A 111 -1.25 -15.97 17.84
C VAL A 111 -2.18 -16.07 19.06
N SER A 112 -3.40 -16.56 18.86
CA SER A 112 -4.50 -16.61 19.86
C SER A 112 -5.18 -15.28 20.20
N SER A 113 -4.74 -14.18 19.59
CA SER A 113 -5.45 -12.89 19.66
C SER A 113 -6.73 -12.92 18.82
N TYR A 114 -7.76 -12.22 19.29
CA TYR A 114 -8.97 -11.95 18.52
C TYR A 114 -8.89 -10.53 17.97
N PHE A 115 -9.31 -10.34 16.72
CA PHE A 115 -9.29 -9.07 16.01
C PHE A 115 -10.70 -8.67 15.59
N CYS A 116 -11.01 -7.39 15.73
CA CYS A 116 -12.09 -6.72 15.02
C CYS A 116 -11.57 -6.18 13.67
N ALA A 117 -12.49 -5.80 12.78
CA ALA A 117 -12.11 -5.08 11.56
C ALA A 117 -11.52 -3.72 11.93
N GLY A 118 -10.34 -3.39 11.38
CA GLY A 118 -9.58 -2.18 11.66
C GLY A 118 -8.46 -2.36 12.69
N ASP A 119 -8.48 -3.42 13.49
CA ASP A 119 -7.45 -3.67 14.51
C ASP A 119 -6.06 -3.95 13.88
N GLU A 120 -5.00 -3.75 14.64
CA GLU A 120 -3.61 -3.88 14.15
C GLU A 120 -3.21 -5.35 13.97
N LEU A 121 -3.14 -5.84 12.73
CA LEU A 121 -2.85 -7.24 12.42
C LEU A 121 -1.34 -7.53 12.41
N ALA A 122 -0.58 -6.59 11.86
CA ALA A 122 0.88 -6.64 11.77
C ALA A 122 1.46 -5.25 11.57
N TYR A 123 2.74 -5.10 11.88
CA TYR A 123 3.53 -3.92 11.55
C TYR A 123 4.56 -4.27 10.47
N VAL A 124 4.71 -3.40 9.48
CA VAL A 124 5.67 -3.59 8.39
C VAL A 124 6.60 -2.38 8.36
N SER A 125 7.90 -2.62 8.43
CA SER A 125 8.92 -1.57 8.38
C SER A 125 9.74 -1.68 7.10
N THR A 126 9.96 -0.54 6.48
CA THR A 126 10.88 -0.34 5.35
C THR A 126 12.12 0.42 5.81
N ASP A 127 13.06 0.62 4.88
CA ASP A 127 14.23 1.47 5.10
C ASP A 127 13.84 2.95 5.32
N THR A 128 12.69 3.37 4.80
CA THR A 128 12.23 4.76 4.82
C THR A 128 11.15 5.07 5.86
N GLY A 129 10.53 4.06 6.46
CA GLY A 129 9.43 4.28 7.39
C GLY A 129 8.78 2.98 7.81
N SER A 130 7.63 3.08 8.45
CA SER A 130 6.93 1.90 8.93
C SER A 130 5.44 2.15 9.06
N THR A 131 4.66 1.11 8.75
CA THR A 131 3.22 1.21 8.56
C THR A 131 2.53 0.01 9.18
N MET A 132 1.38 0.26 9.79
CA MET A 132 0.49 -0.77 10.31
C MET A 132 -0.37 -1.38 9.20
N VAL A 133 -0.56 -2.70 9.27
CA VAL A 133 -1.49 -3.46 8.45
C VAL A 133 -2.78 -3.68 9.25
N PRO A 134 -3.90 -3.05 8.88
CA PRO A 134 -5.17 -3.23 9.60
C PRO A 134 -5.84 -4.56 9.23
N CYS A 135 -6.53 -5.16 10.20
CA CYS A 135 -7.29 -6.37 10.01
C CYS A 135 -8.55 -6.08 9.16
N PRO A 136 -8.74 -6.76 8.02
CA PRO A 136 -9.87 -6.46 7.13
C PRO A 136 -11.22 -6.98 7.64
N VAL A 137 -11.25 -8.00 8.49
CA VAL A 137 -12.46 -8.71 8.95
C VAL A 137 -12.28 -9.25 10.36
N PRO A 138 -13.35 -9.39 11.17
CA PRO A 138 -13.23 -9.95 12.50
C PRO A 138 -12.88 -11.44 12.49
N GLY A 139 -12.09 -11.88 13.47
CA GLY A 139 -11.73 -13.29 13.62
C GLY A 139 -10.61 -13.56 14.62
N SER A 140 -10.30 -14.85 14.79
CA SER A 140 -9.24 -15.33 15.69
C SER A 140 -7.97 -15.69 14.93
N LEU A 141 -6.81 -15.20 15.37
CA LEU A 141 -5.53 -15.47 14.72
C LEU A 141 -5.01 -16.87 15.03
N LEU A 142 -4.86 -17.67 13.97
CA LEU A 142 -4.42 -19.07 14.05
C LEU A 142 -2.91 -19.21 13.91
N ALA A 143 -2.31 -18.47 12.97
CA ALA A 143 -0.89 -18.59 12.66
C ALA A 143 -0.34 -17.30 12.05
N THR A 144 0.97 -17.11 12.18
CA THR A 144 1.75 -16.06 11.52
C THR A 144 2.78 -16.70 10.59
N ASN A 145 3.13 -16.03 9.49
CA ASN A 145 4.12 -16.53 8.55
C ASN A 145 5.54 -16.31 9.07
N SER A 146 6.10 -17.32 9.73
CA SER A 146 7.46 -17.25 10.28
C SER A 146 8.53 -17.11 9.19
N ASP A 147 8.28 -17.66 7.99
CA ASP A 147 9.23 -17.57 6.88
C ASP A 147 9.31 -16.13 6.34
N ALA A 148 8.17 -15.42 6.29
CA ALA A 148 8.16 -14.00 5.93
C ALA A 148 8.86 -13.13 6.99
N VAL A 149 8.70 -13.44 8.29
CA VAL A 149 9.42 -12.72 9.35
C VAL A 149 10.95 -12.91 9.23
N LEU A 150 11.40 -14.12 8.87
CA LEU A 150 12.82 -14.41 8.67
C LEU A 150 13.36 -13.85 7.35
N ASN A 151 12.53 -13.77 6.32
CA ASN A 151 12.88 -13.23 5.01
C ASN A 151 11.81 -12.23 4.51
N PRO A 152 11.82 -10.98 4.98
CA PRO A 152 10.79 -9.99 4.66
C PRO A 152 10.67 -9.64 3.18
N ALA A 153 11.73 -9.86 2.39
CA ALA A 153 11.73 -9.64 0.94
C ALA A 153 10.67 -10.48 0.20
N VAL A 154 10.21 -11.59 0.78
CA VAL A 154 9.19 -12.44 0.16
C VAL A 154 7.85 -11.71 -0.03
N LEU A 155 7.56 -10.68 0.77
CA LEU A 155 6.37 -9.84 0.59
C LEU A 155 6.40 -9.11 -0.75
N SER A 156 7.53 -8.51 -1.13
CA SER A 156 7.65 -7.77 -2.40
C SER A 156 7.84 -8.71 -3.60
N GLU A 157 8.57 -9.82 -3.43
CA GLU A 157 8.82 -10.79 -4.49
C GLU A 157 7.58 -11.65 -4.83
N GLN A 158 6.87 -12.12 -3.80
CA GLN A 158 5.74 -13.05 -3.94
C GLN A 158 4.55 -12.65 -3.06
N PRO A 159 3.98 -11.43 -3.23
CA PRO A 159 2.93 -10.88 -2.36
C PRO A 159 1.68 -11.76 -2.25
N TYR A 160 1.41 -12.54 -3.29
CA TYR A 160 0.21 -13.37 -3.41
C TYR A 160 0.48 -14.88 -3.25
N GLY A 161 1.75 -15.27 -3.11
CA GLY A 161 2.23 -16.63 -2.90
C GLY A 161 2.71 -16.83 -1.47
N ASP A 162 4.02 -16.90 -1.29
CA ASP A 162 4.65 -17.11 0.01
C ASP A 162 4.69 -15.85 0.90
N GLY A 163 4.38 -14.67 0.36
CA GLY A 163 4.33 -13.39 1.07
C GLY A 163 3.04 -13.11 1.86
N TRP A 164 2.32 -14.13 2.30
CA TRP A 164 1.19 -13.97 3.21
C TRP A 164 1.67 -13.60 4.61
N LEU A 165 0.87 -12.88 5.39
CA LEU A 165 1.25 -12.41 6.73
C LEU A 165 0.74 -13.35 7.82
N VAL A 166 -0.56 -13.65 7.77
CA VAL A 166 -1.25 -14.40 8.82
C VAL A 166 -2.36 -15.30 8.28
N THR A 167 -2.73 -16.28 9.09
CA THR A 167 -3.93 -17.10 8.90
C THR A 167 -4.94 -16.77 10.00
N LEU A 168 -6.15 -16.37 9.60
CA LEU A 168 -7.23 -15.98 10.48
C LEU A 168 -8.40 -16.98 10.37
N LYS A 169 -9.01 -17.29 11.50
CA LYS A 169 -10.30 -17.99 11.57
C LYS A 169 -11.42 -16.96 11.65
N LEU A 170 -12.29 -16.93 10.66
CA LEU A 170 -13.47 -16.09 10.63
C LEU A 170 -14.52 -16.61 11.62
N ASP A 171 -15.27 -15.68 12.22
CA ASP A 171 -16.45 -16.03 13.01
C ASP A 171 -17.62 -16.47 12.11
N ASP A 172 -17.71 -15.87 10.93
CA ASP A 172 -18.74 -16.14 9.93
C ASP A 172 -18.19 -15.98 8.51
N GLU A 173 -18.59 -16.85 7.59
CA GLU A 173 -18.14 -16.84 6.19
C GLU A 173 -18.56 -15.55 5.47
N SER A 174 -19.69 -14.94 5.85
CA SER A 174 -20.17 -13.71 5.22
C SER A 174 -19.34 -12.47 5.56
N ALA A 175 -18.39 -12.56 6.50
CA ALA A 175 -17.52 -11.45 6.89
C ALA A 175 -16.75 -10.84 5.70
N THR A 176 -16.45 -11.65 4.67
CA THR A 176 -15.74 -11.21 3.47
C THR A 176 -16.65 -10.65 2.37
N SER A 177 -17.98 -10.72 2.53
CA SER A 177 -18.96 -10.34 1.48
C SER A 177 -18.96 -8.86 1.12
N LYS A 178 -18.45 -8.00 2.01
CA LYS A 178 -18.34 -6.54 1.80
C LYS A 178 -17.00 -6.13 1.18
N LEU A 179 -16.10 -7.09 0.99
CA LEU A 179 -14.80 -6.86 0.37
C LEU A 179 -14.93 -6.78 -1.15
N LEU A 180 -13.90 -6.23 -1.77
CA LEU A 180 -13.85 -5.97 -3.19
C LEU A 180 -13.37 -7.21 -3.94
N SER A 181 -14.02 -7.52 -5.06
CA SER A 181 -13.44 -8.41 -6.06
C SER A 181 -12.17 -7.79 -6.66
N SER A 182 -11.35 -8.60 -7.36
CA SER A 182 -10.16 -8.10 -8.06
C SER A 182 -10.46 -6.88 -8.94
N ARG A 183 -11.52 -6.95 -9.74
CA ARG A 183 -11.90 -5.86 -10.66
C ARG A 183 -12.36 -4.59 -9.93
N GLU A 184 -13.06 -4.75 -8.81
CA GLU A 184 -13.50 -3.62 -8.00
C GLU A 184 -12.32 -2.98 -7.26
N TYR A 185 -11.38 -3.79 -6.76
CA TYR A 185 -10.15 -3.32 -6.16
C TYR A 185 -9.27 -2.58 -7.17
N GLU A 186 -9.15 -3.14 -8.37
CA GLU A 186 -8.44 -2.50 -9.47
C GLU A 186 -8.98 -1.11 -9.77
N LYS A 187 -10.31 -0.99 -9.86
CA LYS A 187 -10.98 0.28 -10.04
C LYS A 187 -10.73 1.21 -8.85
N HIS A 188 -10.84 0.72 -7.62
CA HIS A 188 -10.59 1.49 -6.41
C HIS A 188 -9.19 2.11 -6.38
N CYS A 189 -8.15 1.35 -6.71
CA CYS A 189 -6.78 1.85 -6.80
C CYS A 189 -6.60 2.91 -7.90
N SER A 190 -7.34 2.81 -9.01
CA SER A 190 -7.27 3.80 -10.08
C SER A 190 -7.99 5.12 -9.79
N GLU A 191 -9.06 5.08 -9.01
CA GLU A 191 -9.87 6.26 -8.65
C GLU A 191 -9.29 7.04 -7.47
N HIS A 192 -8.45 6.40 -6.66
CA HIS A 192 -7.75 7.03 -5.53
C HIS A 192 -6.21 6.94 -5.68
N PRO A 193 -5.59 7.69 -6.62
CA PRO A 193 -4.13 7.71 -6.78
C PRO A 193 -3.37 8.37 -5.62
N GLN A 194 -4.08 8.93 -4.64
CA GLN A 194 -3.55 9.81 -3.58
C GLN A 194 -2.58 9.10 -2.61
N ASP A 195 -2.46 7.77 -2.67
CA ASP A 195 -1.41 7.02 -1.95
C ASP A 195 -0.02 7.12 -2.60
N GLN A 196 0.16 7.94 -3.65
CA GLN A 196 1.41 8.07 -4.40
C GLN A 196 2.11 9.44 -4.27
N ASP A 197 1.69 10.32 -3.36
CA ASP A 197 2.36 11.62 -3.16
C ASP A 197 3.15 11.67 -1.83
N PRO A 198 4.50 11.78 -1.84
CA PRO A 198 5.29 11.96 -0.63
C PRO A 198 5.00 13.29 0.11
N ALA A 199 4.16 14.17 -0.44
CA ALA A 199 3.78 15.45 0.17
C ALA A 199 2.50 15.40 1.04
N ASN A 200 1.72 14.32 1.07
CA ASN A 200 0.44 14.30 1.81
C ASN A 200 0.57 14.01 3.32
N LEU A 201 1.66 14.46 3.94
CA LEU A 201 1.79 14.49 5.40
C LEU A 201 1.19 15.74 6.05
N GLU A 202 0.64 16.70 5.29
CA GLU A 202 0.02 17.90 5.86
C GLU A 202 -1.20 18.34 5.03
N ASP A 203 -2.40 18.12 5.59
CA ASP A 203 -3.61 18.99 5.60
C ASP A 203 -4.87 18.13 5.82
N GLU A 204 -5.04 17.58 7.03
CA GLU A 204 -6.39 17.51 7.59
C GLU A 204 -6.80 18.94 7.93
N HIS A 205 -7.25 19.67 6.92
CA HIS A 205 -7.92 20.95 7.09
C HIS A 205 -9.28 20.68 7.73
N ASP A 206 -9.30 20.54 9.06
CA ASP A 206 -10.52 20.52 9.86
C ASP A 206 -11.17 21.91 9.79
N PRO A 207 -12.28 22.10 9.05
CA PRO A 207 -12.92 23.40 8.92
C PRO A 207 -13.59 23.87 10.22
N THR A 208 -13.56 23.09 11.30
CA THR A 208 -14.20 23.45 12.58
C THR A 208 -13.28 24.19 13.57
N LYS A 209 -11.98 24.36 13.27
CA LYS A 209 -11.08 25.10 14.16
C LYS A 209 -10.97 26.61 13.91
N GLU A 210 -11.51 27.15 12.81
CA GLU A 210 -11.47 28.59 12.51
C GLU A 210 -12.67 29.39 13.08
N GLN A 211 -13.25 28.97 14.20
CA GLN A 211 -14.27 29.76 14.91
C GLN A 211 -13.96 30.04 16.38
N ALA A 212 -12.81 29.61 16.91
CA ALA A 212 -12.42 29.86 18.29
C ALA A 212 -11.60 31.15 18.52
N ASP A 213 -10.99 31.72 17.48
CA ASP A 213 -10.06 32.87 17.63
C ASP A 213 -10.66 34.25 17.25
N ARG A 214 -11.99 34.35 17.09
CA ARG A 214 -12.65 35.63 16.73
C ARG A 214 -13.80 36.05 17.65
N VAL A 215 -13.74 35.66 18.93
CA VAL A 215 -14.56 36.26 20.00
C VAL A 215 -13.68 36.47 21.23
N GLY A 216 -12.88 37.53 21.22
CA GLY A 216 -11.97 37.79 22.34
C GLY A 216 -11.26 39.14 22.31
N GLN A 217 -11.81 40.15 21.64
CA GLN A 217 -11.31 41.51 21.72
C GLN A 217 -12.41 42.44 21.21
N GLU A 218 -13.18 43.03 22.14
CA GLU A 218 -13.65 44.42 22.09
C GLU A 218 -14.61 44.72 23.26
N ALA A 219 -14.36 45.87 23.91
CA ALA A 219 -15.15 46.57 24.93
C ALA A 219 -15.13 45.96 26.36
N THR A 220 -14.78 46.68 27.43
CA THR A 220 -14.98 48.12 27.72
C THR A 220 -13.88 48.69 28.62
N ASP A 221 -13.32 49.82 28.20
CA ASP A 221 -12.68 50.84 29.04
C ASP A 221 -13.78 51.64 29.80
N ASP A 222 -13.36 52.41 30.81
CA ASP A 222 -14.13 53.34 31.67
C ASP A 222 -15.07 52.75 32.76
N GLU A 223 -14.65 52.78 34.03
CA GLU A 223 -15.08 53.86 34.94
C GLU A 223 -14.35 53.85 36.30
N VAL A 224 -14.32 55.03 36.88
CA VAL A 224 -13.45 55.56 37.92
C VAL A 224 -14.14 55.57 39.30
N GLU A 225 -13.32 55.38 40.33
CA GLU A 225 -13.42 55.82 41.74
C GLU A 225 -14.42 55.27 42.78
N GLU A 226 -13.79 55.02 43.93
CA GLU A 226 -14.20 55.24 45.32
C GLU A 226 -15.59 54.82 45.79
N ARG A 227 -15.58 53.88 46.76
CA ARG A 227 -16.26 54.11 48.03
C ARG A 227 -15.65 53.33 49.18
N THR A 228 -15.30 54.10 50.19
CA THR A 228 -14.74 53.82 51.51
C THR A 228 -15.64 53.02 52.44
N ALA A 229 -15.00 52.29 53.38
CA ALA A 229 -15.46 51.88 54.72
C ALA A 229 -16.66 50.90 54.80
N GLY A 230 -16.71 49.87 55.65
CA GLY A 230 -15.95 49.51 56.84
C GLY A 230 -16.40 48.11 57.32
N PRO A 231 -15.97 47.66 58.51
CA PRO A 231 -15.75 46.25 58.85
C PRO A 231 -16.99 45.60 59.49
N ASP A 232 -17.02 44.27 59.59
CA ASP A 232 -17.37 43.55 60.83
C ASP A 232 -17.48 42.03 60.64
N GLY A 233 -16.78 41.31 61.52
CA GLY A 233 -17.09 39.97 61.99
C GLY A 233 -16.91 38.81 60.99
N ASP A 234 -16.60 37.60 61.40
CA ASP A 234 -16.41 37.09 62.74
C ASP A 234 -15.72 35.72 62.56
N GLU A 235 -14.69 35.54 63.36
CA GLU A 235 -14.33 34.29 64.02
C GLU A 235 -13.83 33.08 63.21
N ALA A 236 -12.64 32.67 63.66
CA ALA A 236 -11.85 31.58 63.17
C ALA A 236 -11.99 30.35 64.07
N LYS A 237 -11.62 29.20 63.50
CA LYS A 237 -11.21 27.94 64.14
C LYS A 237 -12.36 27.06 64.64
N ASP A 238 -12.48 25.89 64.04
CA ASP A 238 -12.18 24.69 64.81
C ASP A 238 -11.53 23.64 63.90
N ASP A 239 -10.28 23.36 64.25
CA ASP A 239 -9.46 22.26 63.80
C ASP A 239 -9.92 21.04 64.61
N ARG A 240 -10.33 19.95 63.96
CA ARG A 240 -10.35 18.65 64.63
C ARG A 240 -9.96 17.53 63.69
N SER A 241 -8.85 16.91 64.10
CA SER A 241 -8.41 15.56 63.77
C SER A 241 -9.49 14.50 63.98
#